data_AF-A0AAD7YLK6-F1
#
_entry.id   AF-A0AAD7YLK6-F1
#
_cell.length_a   1.000
_cell.length_b   1.000
_cell.length_c   1.000
_cell.angle_alpha   90.00
_cell.angle_beta   90.00
_cell.angle_gamma   90.00
#
_symmetry.space_group_name_H-M   'P 1'
#
loop_
_entity.id
_entity.type
_entity.pdbx_description
1 polymer ?
#
loop_
_entity_poly.entity_id
_entity_poly.type
_entity_poly.pdbx_seq_one_letter_code
_entity_poly.pdbx_strand_id
1 'polypeptide(L)' 'MVHHTIAHYSAIPFIKRVKHVFYSGHSIINSIMAYDNKHTNATATVTAGGIGYTYVNLRLKSERGKELDFDIGIYS' A
#
# COMPACT_ATOMS: atom_id res chain seq x y z
N MET A 1 14.16 6.14 -5.35
CA MET A 1 13.02 5.20 -5.36
C MET A 1 13.59 3.82 -5.65
N VAL A 2 13.39 2.85 -4.76
CA VAL A 2 13.93 1.49 -4.91
C VAL A 2 12.88 0.46 -5.29
N HIS A 3 11.61 0.75 -5.02
CA HIS A 3 10.50 -0.10 -5.43
C HIS A 3 9.25 0.73 -5.70
N HIS A 4 8.53 0.40 -6.76
CA HIS A 4 7.28 1.01 -7.16
C HIS A 4 6.29 -0.10 -7.51
N THR A 5 5.09 -0.03 -6.95
CA THR A 5 4.02 -1.00 -7.21
C THR A 5 2.69 -0.29 -7.22
N ILE A 6 1.85 -0.65 -8.20
CA ILE A 6 0.44 -0.22 -8.26
C ILE A 6 -0.44 -1.38 -7.81
N ALA A 7 -1.29 -1.12 -6.83
CA ALA A 7 -2.26 -2.09 -6.31
C ALA A 7 -3.66 -1.69 -6.75
N HIS A 8 -4.09 -2.20 -7.92
CA HIS A 8 -5.42 -1.93 -8.48
C HIS A 8 -6.33 -3.16 -8.39
N TYR A 9 -7.52 -3.00 -7.81
CA TYR A 9 -8.56 -4.03 -7.69
C TYR A 9 -9.96 -3.45 -7.86
N SER A 10 -10.77 -4.10 -8.69
CA SER A 10 -12.16 -3.71 -8.96
C SER A 10 -13.04 -3.74 -7.71
N ALA A 11 -14.04 -2.86 -7.68
CA ALA A 11 -15.00 -2.77 -6.58
C ALA A 11 -15.81 -4.07 -6.46
N ILE A 12 -16.20 -4.40 -5.23
CA ILE A 12 -17.25 -5.40 -4.99
C ILE A 12 -18.35 -4.70 -4.19
N PRO A 13 -19.61 -4.67 -4.69
CA PRO A 13 -20.73 -4.06 -3.97
C PRO A 13 -20.80 -4.55 -2.52
N PHE A 14 -20.98 -3.60 -1.60
CA PHE A 14 -21.13 -3.84 -0.16
C PHE A 14 -19.94 -4.48 0.57
N ILE A 15 -18.83 -4.80 -0.11
CA ILE A 15 -17.65 -5.44 0.49
C ILE A 15 -16.48 -4.46 0.55
N LYS A 16 -15.67 -4.57 1.62
CA LYS A 16 -14.35 -3.93 1.69
C LYS A 16 -13.29 -4.96 1.31
N ARG A 17 -12.39 -4.60 0.41
CA ARG A 17 -11.22 -5.43 0.08
C ARG A 17 -10.08 -5.11 1.02
N VAL A 18 -9.32 -6.13 1.39
CA VAL A 18 -8.06 -6.01 2.12
C VAL A 18 -6.99 -6.70 1.31
N LYS A 19 -5.86 -6.02 1.10
CA LYS A 19 -4.71 -6.54 0.38
C LYS A 19 -3.43 -6.22 1.12
N HIS A 20 -2.48 -7.14 1.03
CA HIS A 20 -1.18 -7.01 1.64
C HIS A 20 -0.14 -6.86 0.54
N VAL A 21 0.69 -5.84 0.65
CA VAL A 21 1.84 -5.60 -0.21
C VAL A 21 3.07 -5.75 0.66
N PHE A 22 3.94 -6.69 0.29
CA PHE A 22 5.18 -6.95 1.01
C PHE A 22 6.36 -6.57 0.14
N TYR A 23 7.32 -5.88 0.74
CA TYR A 23 8.60 -5.56 0.13
C TYR A 23 9.73 -5.92 1.10
N SER A 24 10.82 -6.44 0.54
CA SER A 24 12.07 -6.71 1.26
C SER A 24 13.23 -6.41 0.33
N GLY A 25 14.28 -5.79 0.85
CA GLY A 25 15.49 -5.43 0.11
C GLY A 25 16.74 -5.41 0.98
N HIS A 26 17.83 -4.86 0.45
CA HIS A 26 19.14 -4.79 1.13
C HIS A 26 19.41 -3.45 1.80
N SER A 27 18.65 -2.41 1.44
CA SER A 27 18.88 -1.03 1.86
C SER A 27 17.79 -0.56 2.83
N ILE A 28 18.14 0.36 3.74
CA ILE A 28 17.24 0.88 4.77
C ILE A 28 16.20 1.79 4.12
N ILE A 29 14.92 1.49 4.35
CA ILE A 29 13.82 2.30 3.86
C ILE A 29 13.83 3.64 4.60
N ASN A 30 13.97 4.73 3.84
CA ASN A 30 13.95 6.10 4.36
C ASN A 30 12.55 6.70 4.31
N SER A 31 11.75 6.33 3.30
CA SER A 31 10.40 6.88 3.12
C SER A 31 9.50 5.93 2.35
N ILE A 32 8.20 5.98 2.65
CA ILE A 32 7.17 5.19 1.99
C ILE A 32 6.06 6.15 1.57
N MET A 33 5.75 6.14 0.28
CA MET A 33 4.61 6.83 -0.32
C MET A 33 3.51 5.81 -0.57
N ALA A 34 2.31 6.10 -0.10
CA ALA A 34 1.10 5.36 -0.43
C ALA A 34 0.01 6.36 -0.78
N TYR A 35 -0.33 6.46 -2.07
CA TYR A 35 -1.26 7.44 -2.60
C TYR A 35 -2.51 6.75 -3.13
N ASP A 36 -3.69 7.21 -2.71
CA ASP A 36 -4.97 6.74 -3.24
C ASP A 36 -5.33 7.55 -4.50
N ASN A 37 -5.23 6.89 -5.66
CA ASN A 37 -5.48 7.52 -6.96
C ASN A 37 -6.95 7.88 -7.19
N LYS A 38 -7.87 7.33 -6.41
CA LYS A 38 -9.31 7.51 -6.56
C LYS A 38 -9.90 8.45 -5.51
N HIS A 39 -9.06 9.03 -4.65
CA HIS A 39 -9.48 9.94 -3.58
C HIS A 39 -10.65 9.39 -2.74
N THR A 40 -10.57 8.11 -2.39
CA THR A 40 -11.59 7.42 -1.59
C THR A 40 -11.23 7.46 -0.11
N ASN A 41 -12.10 6.91 0.74
CA ASN A 41 -11.79 6.67 2.15
C ASN A 41 -10.99 5.38 2.37
N ALA A 42 -10.18 4.97 1.39
CA ALA A 42 -9.31 3.81 1.52
C ALA A 42 -8.10 4.15 2.42
N THR A 43 -7.58 3.12 3.10
CA THR A 43 -6.52 3.31 4.10
C THR A 43 -5.34 2.39 3.81
N ALA A 44 -4.13 2.93 3.87
CA ALA A 44 -2.89 2.17 3.88
C ALA A 44 -2.31 2.16 5.32
N THR A 45 -1.88 0.99 5.80
CA THR A 45 -1.32 0.85 7.15
C THR A 45 -0.09 -0.05 7.10
N VAL A 46 1.01 0.38 7.72
CA VAL A 46 2.18 -0.47 7.92
C VAL A 46 1.87 -1.47 9.03
N THR A 47 1.94 -2.77 8.75
CA THR A 47 1.68 -3.82 9.75
C THR A 47 2.96 -4.45 10.29
N ALA A 48 4.08 -4.36 9.56
CA ALA A 48 5.40 -4.82 10.01
C ALA A 48 6.53 -4.10 9.25
N GLY A 49 7.70 -3.99 9.86
CA GLY A 49 8.86 -3.28 9.31
C GLY A 49 8.59 -1.78 9.13
N GLY A 50 9.04 -1.21 8.01
CA GLY A 50 8.79 0.19 7.65
C GLY A 50 10.06 1.02 7.57
N ILE A 51 9.94 2.32 7.87
CA ILE A 51 11.06 3.25 7.87
C ILE A 51 12.11 2.79 8.90
N GLY A 52 13.38 2.78 8.52
CA GLY A 52 14.47 2.26 9.36
C GLY A 52 14.70 0.75 9.25
N TYR A 53 13.83 0.02 8.56
CA TYR A 53 13.98 -1.40 8.26
C TYR A 53 14.30 -1.61 6.78
N THR A 54 14.80 -2.80 6.45
CA THR A 54 15.04 -3.20 5.04
C THR A 54 13.81 -3.85 4.40
N TYR A 55 12.72 -4.01 5.14
CA TYR A 55 11.47 -4.61 4.68
C TYR A 55 10.27 -3.85 5.22
N VAL A 56 9.13 -3.98 4.53
CA VAL A 56 7.85 -3.43 4.97
C VAL A 56 6.70 -4.31 4.52
N ASN A 57 5.69 -4.44 5.38
CA ASN A 57 4.40 -5.01 5.04
C ASN A 57 3.33 -3.93 5.15
N LEU A 58 2.67 -3.65 4.04
CA LEU A 58 1.59 -2.68 3.91
C LEU A 58 0.26 -3.41 3.77
N ARG A 59 -0.69 -3.07 4.63
CA ARG A 59 -2.08 -3.48 4.52
C ARG A 59 -2.90 -2.35 3.92
N LEU A 60 -3.41 -2.58 2.73
CA LEU A 60 -4.31 -1.70 2.00
C LEU A 60 -5.74 -2.17 2.24
N LYS A 61 -6.64 -1.23 2.56
CA LYS A 61 -8.05 -1.51 2.79
C LYS A 61 -8.90 -0.53 2.01
N SER A 62 -9.81 -1.05 1.19
CA SER A 62 -10.68 -0.23 0.37
C SER A 62 -11.82 0.39 1.19
N GLU A 63 -12.39 1.47 0.66
CA GLU A 63 -13.72 1.88 1.03
C GLU A 63 -14.76 0.83 0.58
N ARG A 64 -15.90 0.76 1.27
CA ARG A 64 -16.93 -0.25 0.99
C ARG A 64 -17.57 0.04 -0.37
N GLY A 65 -17.63 -0.97 -1.23
CA GLY A 65 -18.24 -0.82 -2.55
C GLY A 65 -17.44 0.05 -3.53
N LYS A 66 -16.19 0.40 -3.18
CA LYS A 66 -15.27 1.16 -4.04
C LYS A 66 -14.11 0.29 -4.47
N GLU A 67 -13.45 0.71 -5.54
CA GLU A 67 -12.21 0.11 -6.02
C GLU A 67 -11.09 0.34 -4.99
N LEU A 68 -10.05 -0.49 -5.06
CA LEU A 68 -8.81 -0.25 -4.35
C LEU A 68 -7.77 0.14 -5.40
N ASP A 69 -7.25 1.37 -5.33
CA ASP A 69 -6.26 1.86 -6.28
C ASP A 69 -5.19 2.67 -5.54
N PHE A 70 -4.08 2.01 -5.22
CA PHE A 70 -2.95 2.64 -4.55
C PHE A 70 -1.71 2.64 -5.43
N ASP A 71 -1.08 3.81 -5.52
CA ASP A 71 0.30 3.96 -5.97
C ASP A 71 1.23 3.91 -4.75
N ILE A 72 2.14 2.95 -4.75
CA ILE A 72 3.05 2.68 -3.64
C ILE A 72 4.48 2.88 -4.13
N GLY A 73 5.17 3.85 -3.52
CA GLY A 73 6.60 4.11 -3.73
C GLY A 73 7.39 3.86 -2.46
N ILE A 74 8.44 3.03 -2.55
CA ILE A 74 9.39 2.82 -1.45
C ILE A 74 10.71 3.46 -1.83
N TYR A 75 11.24 4.26 -0.91
CA TYR A 75 12.46 5.02 -1.06
C TYR A 75 13.45 4.57 0.00
N SER A 76 14.68 4.32 -0.45
CA SER A 76 15.85 3.99 0.35
C SER A 76 17.01 4.85 -0.12
#